data_AF-A0AA90W6X9-F1
#
_entry.id   AF-A0AA90W6X9-F1
#
_cell.length_a   1.000
_cell.length_b   1.000
_cell.length_c   1.000
_cell.angle_alpha   90.00
_cell.angle_beta   90.00
_cell.angle_gamma   90.00
#
_symmetry.space_group_name_H-M   'P 1'
#
loop_
_entity.id
_entity.type
_entity.pdbx_description
1 polymer ?
#
loop_
_entity_poly.entity_id
_entity_poly.type
_entity_poly.pdbx_seq_one_letter_code
_entity_poly.pdbx_strand_id
1 'polypeptide(L)'
;MTPTNHFAQRMNQRGHTKAMIELALLCGELSGDKCIANKKNTQKFIDSTDRRIKRLNTIRQKNSQPHGVHLVDLELEELKEQRRIALKVLDKGGITVVFDADRLITAYNTNSFKRC
;
A
#
# COMPACT_ATOMS: atom_id res chain seq x y z
N MET A 1 12.14 3.67 -9.19
CA MET A 1 12.47 4.88 -8.40
C MET A 1 13.65 4.60 -7.49
N THR A 2 14.60 5.53 -7.41
CA THR A 2 15.85 5.38 -6.65
C THR A 2 15.74 6.11 -5.30
N PRO A 3 15.91 5.43 -4.14
CA PRO A 3 15.87 6.09 -2.85
C PRO A 3 17.13 6.94 -2.62
N THR A 4 16.95 8.15 -2.11
CA THR A 4 18.06 8.98 -1.63
C THR A 4 18.50 8.58 -0.22
N ASN A 5 19.71 8.95 0.20
CA ASN A 5 20.18 8.73 1.57
C ASN A 5 19.26 9.40 2.61
N HIS A 6 18.78 10.61 2.32
CA HIS A 6 17.80 11.31 3.14
C HIS A 6 16.50 10.52 3.27
N PHE A 7 16.00 9.95 2.16
CA PHE A 7 14.81 9.10 2.18
C PHE A 7 14.98 7.86 3.06
N ALA A 8 16.09 7.13 2.91
CA ALA A 8 16.38 5.95 3.72
C ALA A 8 16.49 6.27 5.22
N GLN A 9 17.18 7.37 5.55
CA GLN A 9 17.31 7.83 6.94
C GLN A 9 15.94 8.18 7.56
N ARG A 10 15.10 8.93 6.84
CA ARG A 10 13.77 9.34 7.32
C ARG A 10 12.79 8.18 7.41
N MET A 11 12.92 7.19 6.52
CA MET A 11 12.14 5.95 6.54
C MET A 11 12.38 5.18 7.86
N ASN A 12 13.65 5.00 8.22
CA ASN A 12 14.05 4.31 9.45
C ASN A 12 13.56 5.05 10.71
N GLN A 13 13.72 6.37 10.75
CA GLN A 13 13.30 7.19 11.90
C GLN A 13 11.78 7.15 12.17
N ARG A 14 10.96 6.95 11.13
CA ARG A 14 9.48 7.01 11.23
C ARG A 14 8.82 5.63 11.21
N GLY A 15 9.62 4.57 11.17
CA GLY A 15 9.14 3.19 11.06
C GLY A 15 8.24 3.00 9.84
N HIS A 16 8.61 3.59 8.70
CA HIS A 16 8.01 3.27 7.42
C HIS A 16 8.78 2.10 6.82
N THR A 17 8.09 1.06 6.33
CA THR A 17 8.76 -0.01 5.60
C THR A 17 8.69 0.25 4.10
N LYS A 18 9.58 -0.36 3.32
CA LYS A 18 9.55 -0.29 1.85
C LYS A 18 8.17 -0.66 1.29
N ALA A 19 7.57 -1.72 1.82
CA ALA A 19 6.24 -2.19 1.42
C ALA A 19 5.15 -1.13 1.64
N MET A 20 5.25 -0.33 2.71
CA MET A 20 4.29 0.76 2.97
C MET A 20 4.44 1.90 1.96
N ILE A 21 5.65 2.16 1.48
CA ILE A 21 5.91 3.16 0.42
C ILE A 21 5.37 2.65 -0.92
N GLU A 22 5.66 1.41 -1.27
CA GLU A 22 5.17 0.78 -2.51
C GLU A 22 3.64 0.78 -2.55
N LEU A 23 2.99 0.45 -1.43
CA LEU A 23 1.55 0.53 -1.33
C LEU A 23 1.04 1.98 -1.45
N ALA A 24 1.70 2.94 -0.80
CA ALA A 24 1.31 4.35 -0.91
C ALA A 24 1.42 4.86 -2.35
N LEU A 25 2.44 4.44 -3.10
CA LEU A 25 2.59 4.74 -4.53
C LEU A 25 1.53 4.04 -5.40
N LEU A 26 1.05 2.87 -4.97
CA LEU A 26 0.03 2.09 -5.69
C LEU A 26 -1.39 2.67 -5.52
N CYS A 27 -1.76 3.08 -4.30
CA CYS A 27 -3.13 3.51 -3.99
C CYS A 27 -3.29 5.03 -3.80
N GLY A 28 -2.17 5.75 -3.72
CA GLY A 28 -2.14 7.19 -3.49
C GLY A 28 -2.52 8.00 -4.73
N GLU A 29 -2.98 9.22 -4.49
CA GLU A 29 -3.29 10.17 -5.55
C GLU A 29 -2.08 11.07 -5.81
N LEU A 30 -1.76 11.30 -7.09
CA LEU A 30 -0.68 12.20 -7.49
C LEU A 30 -1.11 13.65 -7.34
N SER A 31 -0.23 14.46 -6.74
CA SER A 31 -0.41 15.89 -6.52
C SER A 31 0.95 16.57 -6.65
N GLY A 32 1.28 17.02 -7.86
CA GLY A 32 2.58 17.60 -8.18
C GLY A 32 3.73 16.63 -7.93
N ASP A 33 4.62 17.00 -7.01
CA ASP A 33 5.80 16.24 -6.54
C ASP A 33 5.46 15.18 -5.47
N LYS A 34 4.17 14.93 -5.21
CA LYS A 34 3.72 14.09 -4.10
C LYS A 34 2.76 13.01 -4.57
N CYS A 35 2.87 11.84 -3.95
CA CYS A 35 1.86 10.81 -3.97
C CYS A 35 1.25 10.71 -2.57
N ILE A 36 -0.05 10.95 -2.46
CA ILE A 36 -0.75 11.07 -1.18
C ILE A 36 -1.64 9.85 -0.99
N ALA A 37 -1.24 8.91 -0.14
CA ALA A 37 -2.13 7.87 0.38
C ALA A 37 -2.79 8.38 1.68
N ASN A 38 -3.98 8.94 1.57
CA ASN A 38 -4.77 9.42 2.70
C ASN A 38 -5.66 8.31 3.28
N LYS A 39 -6.34 8.56 4.41
CA LYS A 39 -7.26 7.57 4.99
C LYS A 39 -8.35 7.12 4.01
N LYS A 40 -8.88 8.04 3.21
CA LYS A 40 -10.01 7.77 2.31
C LYS A 40 -9.61 6.86 1.15
N ASN A 41 -8.51 7.13 0.46
CA ASN A 41 -8.06 6.28 -0.65
C ASN A 41 -7.48 4.95 -0.16
N THR A 42 -6.79 4.94 0.99
CA THR A 42 -6.30 3.71 1.61
C THR A 42 -7.47 2.80 2.00
N GLN A 43 -8.54 3.35 2.60
CA GLN A 43 -9.74 2.58 2.92
C GLN A 43 -10.42 2.03 1.66
N LYS A 44 -10.59 2.85 0.62
CA LYS A 44 -11.14 2.38 -0.66
C LYS A 44 -10.31 1.24 -1.26
N PHE A 45 -8.98 1.33 -1.16
CA PHE A 45 -8.07 0.29 -1.61
C PHE A 45 -8.30 -1.02 -0.84
N ILE A 46 -8.39 -0.96 0.49
CA ILE A 46 -8.73 -2.10 1.34
C ILE A 46 -10.07 -2.72 0.92
N ASP A 47 -11.12 -1.90 0.76
CA ASP A 47 -12.46 -2.39 0.39
C ASP A 47 -12.46 -3.07 -0.98
N SER A 48 -11.65 -2.58 -1.93
CA SER A 48 -11.51 -3.18 -3.26
C SER A 48 -10.74 -4.51 -3.19
N THR A 49 -9.71 -4.58 -2.34
CA THR A 49 -8.90 -5.76 -2.09
C THR A 49 -9.75 -6.85 -1.43
N ASP A 50 -10.57 -6.50 -0.45
CA ASP A 50 -11.47 -7.42 0.26
C ASP A 50 -12.52 -8.03 -0.66
N ARG A 51 -13.06 -7.23 -1.59
CA ARG A 51 -13.97 -7.75 -2.64
C ARG A 51 -13.28 -8.77 -3.54
N ARG A 52 -12.02 -8.50 -3.92
CA ARG A 52 -11.22 -9.39 -4.77
C ARG A 52 -10.87 -10.70 -4.06
N ILE A 53 -10.45 -10.62 -2.79
CA ILE A 53 -10.24 -11.80 -1.91
C ILE A 53 -11.52 -12.63 -1.79
N LYS A 54 -12.67 -12.01 -1.53
CA LYS A 54 -13.95 -12.73 -1.41
C LYS A 54 -14.34 -13.43 -2.71
N ARG A 55 -14.13 -12.79 -3.86
CA ARG A 55 -14.39 -13.36 -5.18
C ARG A 55 -13.51 -14.59 -5.42
N LEU A 56 -12.20 -14.47 -5.21
CA LEU A 56 -11.26 -15.57 -5.41
C LEU A 56 -11.54 -16.76 -4.48
N ASN A 57 -11.85 -16.50 -3.21
CA ASN A 57 -12.28 -17.56 -2.29
C ASN A 57 -13.56 -18.29 -2.76
N THR A 58 -14.50 -17.55 -3.35
CA THR A 58 -15.72 -18.15 -3.92
C THR A 58 -15.41 -19.05 -5.12
N ILE A 59 -14.50 -18.62 -6.00
CA ILE A 59 -14.05 -19.40 -7.15
C ILE A 59 -13.31 -20.66 -6.68
N ARG A 60 -12.47 -20.54 -5.66
CA ARG A 60 -11.74 -21.65 -5.06
C ARG A 60 -12.68 -22.70 -4.46
N GLN A 61 -13.74 -22.27 -3.77
CA GLN A 61 -14.73 -23.19 -3.17
C GLN A 61 -15.60 -23.90 -4.22
N LYS A 62 -15.86 -23.29 -5.38
CA LYS A 62 -16.70 -23.88 -6.44
C LYS A 62 -15.96 -24.84 -7.37
N ASN A 63 -14.63 -24.74 -7.45
CA ASN A 63 -13.80 -25.59 -8.32
C ASN A 63 -13.00 -26.59 -7.49
N SER A 64 -13.57 -27.78 -7.24
CA SER A 64 -12.91 -28.89 -6.53
C SER A 64 -11.77 -29.57 -7.30
N GLN A 65 -11.26 -28.95 -8.37
CA GLN A 65 -10.25 -29.56 -9.25
C GLN A 65 -8.83 -29.09 -8.87
N PRO A 66 -7.90 -30.00 -8.55
CA PRO A 66 -6.62 -29.69 -7.91
C PRO A 66 -5.56 -29.05 -8.83
N HIS A 67 -5.75 -29.04 -10.16
CA HIS A 67 -4.69 -28.62 -11.10
C HIS A 67 -4.61 -27.10 -11.38
N GLY A 68 -5.61 -26.30 -11.01
CA GLY A 68 -5.62 -24.84 -11.23
C GLY A 68 -5.54 -23.99 -9.96
N VAL A 69 -5.44 -24.61 -8.78
CA VAL A 69 -5.65 -23.94 -7.48
C VAL A 69 -4.41 -23.14 -7.03
N HIS A 70 -3.21 -23.59 -7.42
CA HIS A 70 -1.95 -23.00 -6.95
C HIS A 70 -1.78 -21.52 -7.34
N LEU A 71 -2.22 -21.14 -8.55
CA LEU A 71 -2.15 -19.74 -8.99
C LEU A 71 -3.12 -18.84 -8.22
N VAL A 72 -4.31 -19.36 -7.89
CA VAL A 72 -5.31 -18.63 -7.11
C VAL A 72 -4.86 -18.46 -5.66
N ASP A 73 -4.21 -19.47 -5.08
CA ASP A 73 -3.68 -19.39 -3.72
C ASP A 73 -2.54 -18.38 -3.62
N LEU A 74 -1.63 -18.33 -4.61
CA LEU A 74 -0.55 -17.34 -4.65
C LEU A 74 -1.08 -15.90 -4.70
N GLU A 75 -2.03 -15.64 -5.60
CA GLU A 75 -2.71 -14.35 -5.74
C GLU A 75 -3.47 -13.98 -4.45
N LEU A 76 -4.11 -14.95 -3.79
CA LEU A 76 -4.80 -14.72 -2.51
C LEU A 76 -3.83 -14.29 -1.41
N GLU A 77 -2.66 -14.92 -1.32
CA GLU A 77 -1.63 -14.54 -0.35
C GLU A 77 -1.06 -13.15 -0.64
N GLU A 78 -0.85 -12.80 -1.92
CA GLU A 78 -0.41 -11.46 -2.29
C GLU A 78 -1.46 -10.40 -1.88
N LEU A 79 -2.74 -10.62 -2.19
CA LEU A 79 -3.81 -9.69 -1.83
C LEU A 79 -3.97 -9.55 -0.31
N LYS A 80 -3.79 -10.64 0.46
CA LYS A 80 -3.80 -10.59 1.92
C LYS A 80 -2.64 -9.76 2.46
N GLU A 81 -1.45 -9.91 1.88
CA GLU A 81 -0.28 -9.14 2.29
C GLU A 81 -0.46 -7.65 1.96
N GLN A 82 -0.93 -7.33 0.75
CA GLN A 82 -1.27 -5.95 0.36
C GLN A 82 -2.29 -5.35 1.33
N ARG A 83 -3.34 -6.10 1.69
CA ARG A 83 -4.33 -5.67 2.69
C ARG A 83 -3.70 -5.41 4.05
N ARG A 84 -2.81 -6.31 4.52
CA ARG A 84 -2.10 -6.15 5.80
C ARG A 84 -1.24 -4.88 5.82
N ILE A 85 -0.55 -4.59 4.73
CA ILE A 85 0.25 -3.37 4.59
C ILE A 85 -0.67 -2.15 4.55
N ALA A 86 -1.79 -2.21 3.82
CA ALA A 86 -2.77 -1.13 3.75
C ALA A 86 -3.36 -0.76 5.11
N LEU A 87 -3.63 -1.74 5.96
CA LEU A 87 -4.04 -1.49 7.35
C LEU A 87 -2.96 -0.74 8.13
N LYS A 88 -1.68 -1.12 8.01
CA LYS A 88 -0.58 -0.39 8.66
C LYS A 88 -0.46 1.06 8.17
N VAL A 89 -0.68 1.29 6.87
CA VAL A 89 -0.69 2.64 6.28
C VAL A 89 -1.87 3.45 6.84
N LEU A 90 -3.05 2.82 6.93
CA LEU A 90 -4.25 3.43 7.49
C LEU A 90 -4.09 3.79 8.98
N ASP A 91 -3.49 2.91 9.77
CA ASP A 91 -3.22 3.10 11.20
C ASP A 91 -2.31 4.31 11.44
N LYS A 92 -1.34 4.55 10.55
CA LYS A 92 -0.49 5.75 10.58
C LYS A 92 -1.20 7.04 10.12
N GLY A 93 -2.48 6.94 9.73
CA GLY A 93 -3.27 8.06 9.21
C GLY A 93 -3.02 8.36 7.73
N GLY A 94 -2.43 7.42 7.00
CA GLY A 94 -1.97 7.61 5.62
C GLY A 94 -0.49 7.97 5.53
N ILE A 95 0.09 7.81 4.34
CA ILE A 95 1.48 8.17 4.03
C ILE A 95 1.51 9.03 2.77
N THR A 96 2.23 10.13 2.83
CA THR A 96 2.60 10.94 1.68
C THR A 96 4.05 10.64 1.32
N VAL A 97 4.28 10.31 0.05
CA VAL A 97 5.60 10.10 -0.54
C VAL A 97 5.91 11.29 -1.43
N VAL A 98 7.07 11.91 -1.23
CA VAL A 98 7.57 13.01 -2.06
C VAL A 98 8.68 12.48 -2.94
N PHE A 99 8.61 12.80 -4.23
CA PHE A 99 9.56 12.37 -5.22
C PHE A 99 9.87 13.50 -6.20
N ASP A 100 11.06 13.46 -6.79
CA ASP A 100 11.50 14.37 -7.84
C ASP A 100 12.06 13.55 -8.99
N ALA A 101 11.46 13.71 -10.17
CA ALA A 101 11.64 12.80 -11.32
C ALA A 101 11.54 11.33 -10.88
N ASP A 102 12.65 10.58 -10.92
CA ASP A 102 12.72 9.17 -10.53
C ASP A 102 13.29 8.93 -9.11
N ARG A 103 13.51 9.99 -8.32
CA ARG A 103 14.16 9.92 -7.01
C ARG A 103 13.15 10.08 -5.88
N LEU A 104 13.18 9.15 -4.92
CA LEU A 104 12.39 9.27 -3.69
C LEU A 104 13.12 10.19 -2.71
N ILE A 105 12.45 11.28 -2.32
CA ILE A 105 13.04 12.36 -1.51
C ILE A 105 12.70 12.19 -0.03
N THR A 106 11.42 12.00 0.31
CA THR A 106 10.99 11.75 1.70
C THR A 106 9.63 11.05 1.74
N ALA A 107 9.30 10.43 2.88
CA ALA A 107 7.96 9.94 3.18
C ALA A 107 7.56 10.32 4.60
N TYR A 108 6.30 10.71 4.79
CA TYR A 108 5.75 11.15 6.08
C TYR A 108 4.26 10.78 6.21
N ASN A 109 3.72 10.77 7.43
CA ASN A 109 2.30 10.49 7.63
C ASN A 109 1.42 11.61 7.05
N THR A 110 0.40 11.30 6.26
CA THR A 110 -0.46 12.30 5.60
C THR A 110 -1.11 13.26 6.60
N ASN A 111 -1.51 12.75 7.78
CA ASN A 111 -2.11 13.54 8.85
C ASN A 111 -1.10 14.24 9.78
N SER A 112 0.19 14.31 9.44
CA SER A 112 1.18 14.93 10.32
C SER A 112 1.07 16.46 10.41
N PHE A 113 0.26 17.10 9.54
CA PHE A 113 0.04 18.54 9.58
C PHE A 113 -1.06 18.88 10.59
N LYS A 114 -0.68 19.09 11.86
CA LYS A 114 -1.51 19.85 12.80
C LYS A 114 -1.27 21.33 12.55
N ARG A 115 -2.28 22.07 12.09
CA ARG A 115 -2.30 23.53 12.27
C ARG A 115 -2.45 23.76 13.77
N CYS A 116 -1.40 24.28 14.39
CA CYS A 116 -1.50 24.96 15.68
C CYS A 116 -2.31 26.24 15.50
#